data_AF-A0A924DB47-F1
#
_entry.id   AF-A0A924DB47-F1
#
_cell.length_a   1.000
_cell.length_b   1.000
_cell.length_c   1.000
_cell.angle_alpha   90.00
_cell.angle_beta   90.00
_cell.angle_gamma   90.00
#
_symmetry.space_group_name_H-M   'P 1'
#
loop_
_entity.id
_entity.type
_entity.pdbx_description
1 polymer ?
#
loop_
_entity_poly.entity_id
_entity_poly.type
_entity_poly.pdbx_seq_one_letter_code
_entity_poly.pdbx_strand_id
1 'polypeptide(L)'
;MNTTEALKILHLLADGTNPETGTVFHEDSPYQRADTVRALYCAIHLLENSASPVETEQMPLTPAQQRCFERLRVWRMEKASETRVPAFTVMHNRVLEEIVRQPIKTESDLLKVKGIGERGIQKYGAEILALLEEEAALCSRSPLPNPVEIQAETNEKTEGENTLDAARTRFPPSRYAPLLITEVTQMQNDHFCIAAWDVHRGEMVRPLLAKHRNWIFDEFQCAFSPGQLVNAPFETSRQGVFPHCHEDRLLNAEMRVLETWSEEELFAALLPFTHESLNALFGKPLLENRYFEEGTVCPSLGGLRIARRNVRFYGAGNRLRLELDGVNGTVYSLPVTCHRVRSRFDLEKDAHAATHANLWLNRISSEMEIVLRIGLSRGYAGGSGEFSPKRCFLQINGIVFPLTEALKNQ
;
A
#
# COMPACT_ATOMS: atom_id res chain seq x y z
N MET A 1 31.78 28.07 11.76
CA MET A 1 31.58 26.64 11.44
C MET A 1 30.63 26.55 10.26
N ASN A 2 31.11 26.08 9.10
CA ASN A 2 30.24 25.85 7.93
C ASN A 2 29.50 24.50 8.06
N THR A 3 28.50 24.25 7.22
CA THR A 3 27.68 23.02 7.31
C THR A 3 28.51 21.74 7.21
N THR A 4 29.55 21.73 6.36
CA THR A 4 30.46 20.58 6.22
C THR A 4 31.28 20.32 7.49
N GLU A 5 31.72 21.37 8.17
CA GLU A 5 32.46 21.29 9.43
C GLU A 5 31.56 20.90 10.60
N ALA A 6 30.31 21.40 10.61
CA ALA A 6 29.28 20.98 11.55
C ALA A 6 28.95 19.49 11.41
N LEU A 7 28.79 19.01 10.18
CA LEU A 7 28.52 17.60 9.89
C LEU A 7 29.63 16.69 10.39
N LYS A 8 30.90 17.04 10.17
CA LYS A 8 32.05 16.26 10.68
C LYS A 8 32.00 16.11 12.20
N ILE A 9 31.73 17.20 12.93
CA ILE A 9 31.63 17.18 14.38
C ILE A 9 30.43 16.34 14.84
N LEU A 10 29.28 16.50 14.19
CA LEU A 10 28.07 15.77 14.53
C LEU A 10 28.23 14.26 14.27
N HIS A 11 28.87 13.86 13.17
CA HIS A 11 29.19 12.45 12.91
C HIS A 11 30.10 11.87 13.99
N LEU A 12 31.16 12.58 14.36
CA LEU A 12 32.06 12.12 15.43
C LEU A 12 31.31 11.95 16.76
N LEU A 13 30.47 12.92 17.13
CA LEU A 13 29.65 12.83 18.34
C LEU A 13 28.62 11.68 18.27
N ALA A 14 27.99 11.46 17.11
CA ALA A 14 27.02 10.38 16.90
C ALA A 14 27.67 8.99 16.93
N ASP A 15 28.89 8.88 16.45
CA ASP A 15 29.73 7.68 16.50
C ASP A 15 30.41 7.51 17.87
N GLY A 16 30.01 8.31 18.88
CA GLY A 16 30.51 8.22 20.25
C GLY A 16 31.97 8.63 20.38
N THR A 17 32.51 9.44 19.48
CA THR A 17 33.90 9.90 19.46
C THR A 17 33.99 11.38 19.79
N ASN A 18 34.92 11.74 20.69
CA ASN A 18 35.17 13.13 21.02
C ASN A 18 35.80 13.86 19.82
N PRO A 19 35.17 14.90 19.26
CA PRO A 19 35.64 15.57 18.05
C PRO A 19 36.92 16.38 18.25
N GLU A 20 37.28 16.72 19.50
CA GLU A 20 38.50 17.47 19.82
C GLU A 20 39.71 16.55 20.03
N THR A 21 39.49 15.39 20.64
CA THR A 21 40.58 14.46 21.04
C THR A 21 40.67 13.21 20.18
N GLY A 22 39.62 12.89 19.41
CA GLY A 22 39.52 11.68 18.58
C GLY A 22 39.33 10.38 19.37
N THR A 23 39.17 10.46 20.70
CA THR A 23 38.99 9.30 21.57
C THR A 23 37.50 8.96 21.73
N VAL A 24 37.18 7.67 21.83
CA VAL A 24 35.82 7.20 22.11
C VAL A 24 35.38 7.63 23.51
N PHE A 25 34.14 8.13 23.63
CA PHE A 25 33.54 8.48 24.91
C PHE A 25 33.27 7.24 25.75
N HIS A 26 33.47 7.35 27.07
CA HIS A 26 33.07 6.33 28.04
C HIS A 26 31.57 6.03 27.96
N GLU A 27 31.16 4.80 28.30
CA GLU A 27 29.78 4.32 28.16
C GLU A 27 28.74 5.19 28.88
N ASP A 28 29.11 5.78 30.03
CA ASP A 28 28.25 6.68 30.81
C ASP A 28 28.12 8.10 30.22
N SER A 29 28.78 8.38 29.09
CA SER A 29 28.74 9.69 28.45
C SER A 29 27.34 10.00 27.91
N PRO A 30 26.86 11.25 28.06
CA PRO A 30 25.58 11.65 27.47
C PRO A 30 25.54 11.47 25.94
N TYR A 31 26.69 11.44 25.26
CA TYR A 31 26.82 11.19 23.82
C TYR A 31 26.73 9.71 23.43
N GLN A 32 26.82 8.78 24.39
CA GLN A 32 26.60 7.34 24.17
C GLN A 32 25.15 6.92 24.47
N ARG A 33 24.31 7.83 24.99
CA ARG A 33 22.89 7.55 25.25
C ARG A 33 22.12 7.44 23.94
N ALA A 34 21.27 6.41 23.85
CA ALA A 34 20.51 6.09 22.64
C ALA A 34 19.67 7.28 22.10
N ASP A 35 19.05 8.08 22.96
CA ASP A 35 18.23 9.22 22.54
C ASP A 35 19.09 10.38 21.99
N THR A 36 20.28 10.60 22.57
CA THR A 36 21.24 11.60 22.10
C THR A 36 21.79 11.21 20.74
N VAL A 37 22.18 9.95 20.56
CA VAL A 37 22.67 9.42 19.28
C VAL A 37 21.60 9.57 18.19
N ARG A 38 20.33 9.24 18.50
CA ARG A 38 19.21 9.45 17.57
C ARG A 38 19.02 10.93 17.22
N ALA A 39 19.06 11.82 18.19
CA ALA A 39 18.93 13.26 17.95
C ALA A 39 20.07 13.81 17.07
N LEU A 40 21.29 13.33 17.26
CA LEU A 40 22.44 13.70 16.43
C LEU A 40 22.29 13.22 14.99
N TYR A 41 21.85 11.98 14.76
CA TYR A 41 21.58 11.48 13.41
C TYR A 41 20.40 12.21 12.73
N CYS A 42 19.38 12.63 13.47
CA CYS A 42 18.33 13.50 12.93
C CYS A 42 18.89 14.87 12.49
N ALA A 43 19.78 15.47 13.29
CA ALA A 43 20.41 16.74 12.95
C ALA A 43 21.34 16.62 11.73
N ILE A 44 22.11 15.53 11.64
CA ILE A 44 22.94 15.20 10.46
C ILE A 44 22.06 15.14 9.21
N HIS A 45 20.98 14.36 9.25
CA HIS A 45 20.09 14.19 8.10
C HIS A 45 19.46 15.51 7.64
N LEU A 46 19.03 16.35 8.59
CA LEU A 46 18.48 17.67 8.28
C LEU A 46 19.52 18.60 7.65
N LEU A 47 20.76 18.58 8.14
CA LEU A 47 21.84 19.42 7.62
C LEU A 47 22.35 18.94 6.25
N GLU A 48 22.42 17.63 6.03
CA GLU A 48 22.71 17.04 4.71
C GLU A 48 21.65 17.44 3.68
N ASN A 49 20.37 17.42 4.08
CA ASN A 49 19.26 17.83 3.23
C ASN A 49 19.18 19.36 3.03
N SER A 50 19.62 20.15 4.01
CA SER A 50 19.64 21.63 3.93
C SER A 50 20.85 22.18 3.18
N ALA A 51 21.91 21.37 2.99
CA ALA A 51 23.17 21.78 2.36
C ALA A 51 23.16 21.67 0.82
N SER A 52 22.01 21.45 0.19
CA SER A 52 21.92 21.35 -1.27
C SER A 52 21.34 22.62 -1.89
N PRO A 53 22.18 23.46 -2.50
CA PRO A 53 21.88 24.02 -3.80
C PRO A 53 22.81 23.41 -4.85
N VAL A 54 22.28 23.24 -6.06
CA VAL A 54 22.86 22.67 -7.29
C VAL A 54 22.56 21.18 -7.49
N GLU A 55 21.47 20.95 -8.22
CA GLU A 55 21.21 19.74 -9.00
C GLU A 55 22.46 19.36 -9.80
N THR A 56 23.03 18.19 -9.50
CA THR A 56 23.80 17.47 -10.51
C THR A 56 22.80 16.57 -11.21
N GLU A 57 22.59 16.79 -12.51
CA GLU A 57 21.77 15.94 -13.39
C GLU A 57 22.19 14.47 -13.25
N GLN A 58 21.53 13.73 -12.36
CA GLN A 58 21.49 12.28 -12.44
C GLN A 58 20.24 11.94 -13.22
N MET A 59 20.42 11.34 -14.40
CA MET A 59 19.29 10.90 -15.21
C MET A 59 18.34 10.03 -14.37
N PRO A 60 17.02 10.25 -14.47
CA PRO A 60 16.03 9.44 -13.76
C PRO A 60 16.18 7.97 -14.17
N LEU A 61 15.91 7.06 -13.24
CA LEU A 61 15.89 5.63 -13.53
C LEU A 61 14.84 5.35 -14.61
N THR A 62 15.16 4.51 -15.59
CA THR A 62 14.13 4.03 -16.52
C THR A 62 13.07 3.23 -15.77
N PRO A 63 11.84 3.08 -16.30
CA PRO A 63 10.80 2.30 -15.63
C PRO A 63 11.21 0.87 -15.28
N ALA A 64 12.06 0.24 -16.09
CA ALA A 64 12.60 -1.09 -15.80
C ALA A 64 13.59 -1.08 -14.62
N GLN A 65 14.46 -0.07 -14.57
CA GLN A 65 15.41 0.09 -13.47
C GLN A 65 14.70 0.48 -12.16
N GLN A 66 13.66 1.30 -12.23
CA GLN A 66 12.84 1.67 -11.08
C GLN A 66 12.14 0.46 -10.47
N ARG A 67 11.52 -0.41 -11.29
CA ARG A 67 10.93 -1.68 -10.81
C ARG A 67 11.95 -2.56 -10.11
N CYS A 68 13.12 -2.73 -10.74
CA CYS A 68 14.22 -3.51 -10.17
C CYS A 68 14.72 -2.91 -8.85
N PHE A 69 14.74 -1.58 -8.74
CA PHE A 69 15.21 -0.86 -7.56
C PHE A 69 14.27 -1.08 -6.38
N GLU A 70 12.96 -0.94 -6.61
CA GLU A 70 11.95 -1.21 -5.59
C GLU A 70 11.96 -2.68 -5.17
N ARG A 71 12.19 -3.61 -6.10
CA ARG A 71 12.35 -5.03 -5.77
C ARG A 71 13.53 -5.29 -4.83
N LEU A 72 14.67 -4.66 -5.08
CA LEU A 72 15.83 -4.72 -4.20
C LEU A 72 15.57 -4.06 -2.84
N ARG A 73 14.77 -2.98 -2.78
CA ARG A 73 14.36 -2.36 -1.52
C ARG A 73 13.52 -3.31 -0.67
N VAL A 74 12.56 -4.00 -1.27
CA VAL A 74 11.73 -5.01 -0.59
C VAL A 74 12.58 -6.14 -0.04
N TRP A 75 13.41 -6.75 -0.88
CA TRP A 75 14.33 -7.80 -0.45
C TRP A 75 15.21 -7.35 0.73
N ARG A 76 15.74 -6.13 0.66
CA ARG A 76 16.56 -5.58 1.75
C ARG A 76 15.78 -5.46 3.05
N MET A 77 14.52 -5.03 3.00
CA MET A 77 13.67 -4.94 4.19
C MET A 77 13.33 -6.32 4.78
N GLU A 78 13.05 -7.30 3.93
CA GLU A 78 12.85 -8.69 4.33
C GLU A 78 14.10 -9.24 5.02
N LYS A 79 15.27 -9.07 4.38
CA LYS A 79 16.55 -9.51 4.94
C LYS A 79 16.89 -8.81 6.26
N ALA A 80 16.59 -7.52 6.37
CA ALA A 80 16.79 -6.72 7.57
C ALA A 80 15.92 -7.23 8.74
N SER A 81 14.67 -7.59 8.45
CA SER A 81 13.76 -8.21 9.40
C SER A 81 14.24 -9.59 9.84
N GLU A 82 14.62 -10.46 8.89
CA GLU A 82 15.16 -11.80 9.15
C GLU A 82 16.41 -11.75 10.04
N THR A 83 17.31 -10.81 9.76
CA THR A 83 18.59 -10.68 10.46
C THR A 83 18.53 -9.74 11.67
N ARG A 84 17.36 -9.14 11.95
CA ARG A 84 17.12 -8.17 13.03
C ARG A 84 18.12 -7.01 13.05
N VAL A 85 18.50 -6.53 11.88
CA VAL A 85 19.36 -5.35 11.72
C VAL A 85 18.61 -4.27 10.93
N PRO A 86 18.97 -2.99 11.05
CA PRO A 86 18.41 -1.95 10.20
C PRO A 86 18.67 -2.21 8.70
N ALA A 87 17.74 -1.80 7.83
CA ALA A 87 17.85 -2.06 6.39
C ALA A 87 19.12 -1.49 5.75
N PHE A 88 19.56 -0.30 6.18
CA PHE A 88 20.81 0.28 5.66
C PHE A 88 22.04 -0.57 6.01
N THR A 89 22.00 -1.37 7.09
CA THR A 89 23.07 -2.31 7.48
C THR A 89 23.13 -3.52 6.55
N VAL A 90 22.00 -3.88 5.91
CA VAL A 90 22.00 -4.87 4.83
C VAL A 90 22.58 -4.27 3.56
N MET A 91 22.07 -3.09 3.14
CA MET A 91 22.59 -2.36 1.97
C MET A 91 22.11 -0.91 1.93
N HIS A 92 22.95 0.06 1.58
CA HIS A 92 22.51 1.45 1.42
C HIS A 92 21.69 1.66 0.14
N ASN A 93 20.73 2.61 0.14
CA ASN A 93 19.91 2.93 -1.05
C ASN A 93 20.78 3.25 -2.28
N ARG A 94 21.82 4.05 -2.08
CA ARG A 94 22.78 4.39 -3.14
C ARG A 94 23.38 3.16 -3.83
N VAL A 95 23.64 2.09 -3.08
CA VAL A 95 24.18 0.85 -3.63
C VAL A 95 23.11 0.13 -4.46
N LEU A 96 21.85 0.12 -4.00
CA LEU A 96 20.73 -0.43 -4.76
C LEU A 96 20.50 0.34 -6.07
N GLU A 97 20.59 1.66 -6.06
CA GLU A 97 20.48 2.50 -7.27
C GLU A 97 21.62 2.21 -8.25
N GLU A 98 22.85 2.07 -7.77
CA GLU A 98 24.00 1.72 -8.61
C GLU A 98 23.88 0.31 -9.19
N ILE A 99 23.33 -0.65 -8.44
CA ILE A 99 23.06 -2.02 -8.95
C ILE A 99 22.12 -1.96 -10.15
N VAL A 100 21.01 -1.22 -10.07
CA VAL A 100 20.03 -1.20 -11.17
C VAL A 100 20.46 -0.38 -12.37
N ARG A 101 21.39 0.57 -12.18
CA ARG A 101 21.97 1.36 -13.28
C ARG A 101 22.94 0.56 -14.12
N GLN A 102 23.43 -0.58 -13.62
CA GLN A 102 24.45 -1.38 -14.27
C GLN A 102 23.91 -2.75 -14.72
N PRO A 103 24.42 -3.32 -15.82
CA PRO A 103 24.01 -4.64 -16.30
C PRO A 103 24.69 -5.76 -15.48
N ILE A 104 24.32 -5.89 -14.21
CA ILE A 104 24.90 -6.86 -13.28
C ILE A 104 24.38 -8.27 -13.61
N LYS A 105 25.28 -9.22 -13.91
CA LYS A 105 24.94 -10.62 -14.18
C LYS A 105 25.76 -11.62 -13.38
N THR A 106 26.85 -11.18 -12.78
CA THR A 106 27.78 -12.05 -12.03
C THR A 106 28.23 -11.38 -10.74
N GLU A 107 28.77 -12.16 -9.81
CA GLU A 107 29.38 -11.61 -8.59
C GLU A 107 30.56 -10.67 -8.91
N SER A 108 31.28 -10.93 -10.00
CA SER A 108 32.34 -10.05 -10.49
C SER A 108 31.80 -8.70 -10.96
N ASP A 109 30.55 -8.63 -11.43
CA ASP A 109 29.91 -7.36 -11.78
C ASP A 109 29.45 -6.62 -10.53
N LEU A 110 28.91 -7.33 -9.53
CA LEU A 110 28.59 -6.74 -8.23
C LEU A 110 29.83 -6.09 -7.60
N LEU A 111 31.01 -6.71 -7.71
CA LEU A 111 32.25 -6.14 -7.15
C LEU A 111 32.63 -4.78 -7.77
N LYS A 112 32.13 -4.46 -8.97
CA LYS A 112 32.37 -3.17 -9.63
C LYS A 112 31.42 -2.08 -9.13
N VAL A 113 30.35 -2.44 -8.41
CA VAL A 113 29.37 -1.49 -7.87
C VAL A 113 29.97 -0.75 -6.68
N LYS A 114 29.99 0.58 -6.74
CA LYS A 114 30.52 1.41 -5.66
C LYS A 114 29.67 1.26 -4.40
N GLY A 115 30.27 0.72 -3.34
CA GLY A 115 29.64 0.59 -2.01
C GLY A 115 29.18 -0.82 -1.65
N ILE A 116 29.43 -1.82 -2.50
CA ILE A 116 29.36 -3.24 -2.13
C ILE A 116 30.77 -3.84 -2.12
N GLY A 117 31.15 -4.46 -1.00
CA GLY A 117 32.45 -5.14 -0.85
C GLY A 117 32.30 -6.66 -0.84
N GLU A 118 33.42 -7.38 -0.86
CA GLU A 118 33.46 -8.85 -0.91
C GLU A 118 32.60 -9.52 0.16
N ARG A 119 32.59 -9.00 1.40
CA ARG A 119 31.72 -9.53 2.47
C ARG A 119 30.23 -9.38 2.18
N GLY A 120 29.84 -8.27 1.55
CA GLY A 120 28.45 -8.03 1.15
C GLY A 120 28.02 -8.98 0.02
N ILE A 121 28.92 -9.25 -0.92
CA ILE A 121 28.70 -10.20 -2.01
C ILE A 121 28.63 -11.63 -1.49
N GLN A 122 29.54 -12.05 -0.61
CA GLN A 122 29.49 -13.37 0.02
C GLN A 122 28.18 -13.63 0.76
N LYS A 123 27.64 -12.58 1.40
CA LYS A 123 26.42 -12.70 2.22
C LYS A 123 25.13 -12.59 1.42
N TYR A 124 25.11 -11.75 0.38
CA TYR A 124 23.87 -11.34 -0.29
C TYR A 124 23.92 -11.45 -1.82
N GLY A 125 25.10 -11.68 -2.41
CA GLY A 125 25.33 -11.65 -3.85
C GLY A 125 24.46 -12.64 -4.61
N ALA A 126 24.36 -13.89 -4.14
CA ALA A 126 23.51 -14.91 -4.75
C ALA A 126 22.02 -14.51 -4.77
N GLU A 127 21.51 -13.94 -3.66
CA GLU A 127 20.11 -13.50 -3.58
C GLU A 127 19.85 -12.30 -4.51
N ILE A 128 20.77 -11.35 -4.56
CA ILE A 128 20.68 -10.17 -5.45
C ILE A 128 20.70 -10.62 -6.91
N LEU A 129 21.63 -11.49 -7.29
CA LEU A 129 21.74 -11.98 -8.67
C LEU A 129 20.48 -12.74 -9.09
N ALA A 130 19.92 -13.59 -8.21
CA ALA A 130 18.66 -14.27 -8.49
C ALA A 130 17.51 -13.28 -8.70
N LEU A 131 17.41 -12.22 -7.90
CA LEU A 131 16.39 -11.18 -8.08
C LEU A 131 16.53 -10.42 -9.40
N LEU A 132 17.76 -10.11 -9.79
CA LEU A 132 18.06 -9.44 -11.06
C LEU A 132 17.76 -10.35 -12.26
N GLU A 133 18.06 -11.63 -12.16
CA GLU A 133 17.75 -12.64 -13.17
C GLU A 133 16.24 -12.83 -13.31
N GLU A 134 15.50 -12.91 -12.19
CA GLU A 134 14.04 -12.93 -12.19
C GLU A 134 13.44 -11.67 -12.84
N GLU A 135 14.01 -10.47 -12.59
CA GLU A 135 13.55 -9.23 -13.24
C GLU A 135 13.82 -9.24 -14.75
N ALA A 136 15.00 -9.69 -15.16
CA ALA A 136 15.36 -9.82 -16.55
C ALA A 136 14.45 -10.85 -17.26
N ALA A 137 14.14 -11.96 -16.60
CA ALA A 137 13.23 -12.99 -17.10
C ALA A 137 11.81 -12.44 -17.29
N LEU A 138 11.28 -11.66 -16.33
CA LEU A 138 9.97 -11.02 -16.45
C LEU A 138 9.92 -9.98 -17.58
N CYS A 139 10.99 -9.19 -17.77
CA CYS A 139 11.09 -8.25 -18.88
C CYS A 139 11.29 -8.93 -20.26
N SER A 140 11.84 -10.16 -20.28
CA SER A 140 12.09 -10.94 -21.51
C SER A 140 10.93 -11.86 -21.91
N ARG A 141 9.95 -12.08 -21.03
CA ARG A 141 8.67 -12.68 -21.41
C ARG A 141 7.98 -11.69 -22.34
N SER A 142 8.00 -12.00 -23.64
CA SER A 142 7.08 -11.35 -24.58
C SER A 142 5.68 -11.35 -23.98
N PRO A 143 4.87 -10.30 -24.19
CA PRO A 143 3.45 -10.40 -23.90
C PRO A 143 2.97 -11.72 -24.53
N LEU A 144 2.20 -12.50 -23.76
CA LEU A 144 1.44 -13.64 -24.30
C LEU A 144 0.95 -13.25 -25.70
N PRO A 145 1.10 -14.11 -26.73
CA PRO A 145 0.57 -13.80 -28.05
C PRO A 145 -0.84 -13.26 -27.86
N ASN A 146 -1.11 -12.07 -28.43
CA ASN A 146 -2.43 -11.49 -28.45
C ASN A 146 -3.41 -12.64 -28.70
N PRO A 147 -4.41 -12.86 -27.83
CA PRO A 147 -5.40 -13.90 -28.09
C PRO A 147 -6.21 -13.50 -29.32
N VAL A 148 -5.64 -13.70 -30.51
CA VAL A 148 -6.13 -13.32 -31.84
C VAL A 148 -6.46 -11.82 -31.94
N GLU A 149 -6.03 -11.16 -33.01
CA GLU A 149 -6.63 -9.88 -33.42
C GLU A 149 -8.12 -10.13 -33.68
N ILE A 150 -8.95 -10.00 -32.65
CA ILE A 150 -10.28 -9.47 -32.85
C ILE A 150 -9.99 -8.02 -33.15
N GLN A 151 -10.09 -7.67 -34.43
CA GLN A 151 -10.09 -6.31 -34.90
C GLN A 151 -10.86 -5.48 -33.89
N ALA A 152 -10.28 -4.35 -33.49
CA ALA A 152 -11.03 -3.30 -32.84
C ALA A 152 -12.13 -2.90 -33.82
N GLU A 153 -13.26 -3.62 -33.78
CA GLU A 153 -14.54 -3.00 -34.02
C GLU A 153 -14.58 -1.91 -32.96
N THR A 154 -14.45 -0.69 -33.43
CA THR A 154 -14.99 0.48 -32.76
C THR A 154 -16.45 0.17 -32.49
N ASN A 155 -16.72 -0.56 -31.40
CA ASN A 155 -18.03 -0.54 -30.80
C ASN A 155 -18.19 0.88 -30.31
N GLU A 156 -18.87 1.67 -31.14
CA GLU A 156 -19.67 2.78 -30.66
C GLU A 156 -20.23 2.37 -29.30
N LYS A 157 -19.94 3.16 -28.25
CA LYS A 157 -20.56 2.99 -26.94
C LYS A 157 -22.05 2.86 -27.16
N THR A 158 -22.57 1.63 -27.13
CA THR A 158 -24.00 1.44 -26.98
C THR A 158 -24.31 2.04 -25.61
N GLU A 159 -25.23 2.98 -25.56
CA GLU A 159 -25.68 3.70 -24.37
C GLU A 159 -26.31 2.73 -23.34
N GLY A 160 -25.51 1.85 -22.74
CA GLY A 160 -25.91 0.89 -21.73
C GLY A 160 -25.02 1.03 -20.51
N GLU A 161 -25.63 1.15 -19.34
CA GLU A 161 -24.94 1.24 -18.04
C GLU A 161 -24.05 0.01 -17.81
N ASN A 162 -22.84 0.20 -17.28
CA ASN A 162 -22.01 -0.92 -16.85
C ASN A 162 -22.62 -1.61 -15.64
N THR A 163 -22.92 -2.90 -15.79
CA THR A 163 -23.44 -3.75 -14.71
C THR A 163 -22.62 -5.03 -14.59
N LEU A 164 -22.67 -5.67 -13.42
CA LEU A 164 -21.96 -6.94 -13.18
C LEU A 164 -22.44 -8.05 -14.12
N ASP A 165 -23.74 -8.11 -14.43
CA ASP A 165 -24.30 -9.12 -15.35
C ASP A 165 -23.86 -8.88 -16.81
N ALA A 166 -23.82 -7.62 -17.23
CA ALA A 166 -23.31 -7.26 -18.55
C ALA A 166 -21.81 -7.60 -18.64
N ALA A 167 -21.02 -7.29 -17.61
CA ALA A 167 -19.60 -7.62 -17.54
C ALA A 167 -19.34 -9.13 -17.56
N ARG A 168 -20.16 -9.92 -16.84
CA ARG A 168 -20.10 -11.38 -16.85
C ARG A 168 -20.27 -11.95 -18.25
N THR A 169 -21.15 -11.34 -19.05
CA THR A 169 -21.41 -11.73 -20.43
C THR A 169 -20.30 -11.29 -21.38
N ARG A 170 -19.81 -10.04 -21.24
CA ARG A 170 -18.73 -9.48 -22.06
C ARG A 170 -17.38 -10.18 -21.84
N PHE A 171 -17.10 -10.63 -20.62
CA PHE A 171 -15.81 -11.23 -20.23
C PHE A 171 -16.00 -12.66 -19.74
N PRO A 172 -16.18 -13.64 -20.64
CA PRO A 172 -16.47 -15.02 -20.27
C PRO A 172 -15.32 -15.71 -19.51
N PRO A 173 -15.61 -16.64 -18.59
CA PRO A 173 -14.62 -17.27 -17.72
C PRO A 173 -13.65 -18.20 -18.48
N SER A 174 -13.97 -18.56 -19.73
CA SER A 174 -13.06 -19.30 -20.62
C SER A 174 -11.82 -18.50 -21.03
N ARG A 175 -11.87 -17.17 -20.92
CA ARG A 175 -10.79 -16.26 -21.37
C ARG A 175 -10.39 -15.21 -20.34
N TYR A 176 -11.28 -14.85 -19.42
CA TYR A 176 -11.08 -13.76 -18.48
C TYR A 176 -11.35 -14.17 -17.03
N ALA A 177 -10.62 -13.55 -16.11
CA ALA A 177 -10.87 -13.52 -14.68
C ALA A 177 -11.18 -12.06 -14.26
N PRO A 178 -12.35 -11.52 -14.62
CA PRO A 178 -12.74 -10.15 -14.34
C PRO A 178 -12.96 -9.92 -12.83
N LEU A 179 -12.20 -8.97 -12.28
CA LEU A 179 -12.36 -8.43 -10.94
C LEU A 179 -12.73 -6.95 -11.04
N LEU A 180 -13.80 -6.52 -10.38
CA LEU A 180 -14.13 -5.10 -10.25
C LEU A 180 -13.46 -4.55 -8.99
N ILE A 181 -12.49 -3.64 -9.12
CA ILE A 181 -11.81 -3.06 -7.97
C ILE A 181 -12.78 -2.17 -7.19
N THR A 182 -12.93 -2.45 -5.90
CA THR A 182 -13.88 -1.77 -5.02
C THR A 182 -13.19 -0.83 -4.04
N GLU A 183 -11.96 -1.16 -3.63
CA GLU A 183 -11.16 -0.32 -2.74
C GLU A 183 -9.65 -0.52 -2.94
N VAL A 184 -8.90 0.54 -2.65
CA VAL A 184 -7.44 0.55 -2.57
C VAL A 184 -7.06 1.11 -1.21
N THR A 185 -6.34 0.30 -0.43
CA THR A 185 -5.97 0.60 0.95
C THR A 185 -4.48 0.91 1.03
N GLN A 186 -4.11 2.07 1.59
CA GLN A 186 -2.72 2.41 1.88
C GLN A 186 -2.33 1.91 3.28
N MET A 187 -1.37 1.00 3.32
CA MET A 187 -0.79 0.39 4.51
C MET A 187 0.41 1.22 5.02
N GLN A 188 1.18 0.66 5.94
CA GLN A 188 2.45 1.26 6.39
C GLN A 188 3.54 1.06 5.32
N ASN A 189 4.54 1.95 5.32
CA ASN A 189 5.71 1.88 4.43
C ASN A 189 5.33 1.81 2.93
N ASP A 190 4.34 2.60 2.50
CA ASP A 190 3.90 2.71 1.10
C ASP A 190 3.53 1.37 0.43
N HIS A 191 3.07 0.42 1.24
CA HIS A 191 2.41 -0.79 0.74
C HIS A 191 0.93 -0.53 0.54
N PHE A 192 0.34 -1.26 -0.40
CA PHE A 192 -1.05 -1.14 -0.78
C PHE A 192 -1.73 -2.50 -0.83
N CYS A 193 -3.01 -2.52 -0.46
CA CYS A 193 -3.88 -3.67 -0.63
C CYS A 193 -5.00 -3.29 -1.59
N ILE A 194 -5.21 -4.12 -2.61
CA ILE A 194 -6.37 -4.05 -3.48
C ILE A 194 -7.41 -5.01 -2.95
N ALA A 195 -8.68 -4.62 -2.97
CA ALA A 195 -9.77 -5.56 -2.90
C ALA A 195 -10.74 -5.33 -4.05
N ALA A 196 -11.32 -6.42 -4.52
CA ALA A 196 -12.15 -6.43 -5.70
C ALA A 196 -13.27 -7.46 -5.59
N TRP A 197 -14.33 -7.26 -6.36
CA TRP A 197 -15.42 -8.20 -6.52
C TRP A 197 -15.14 -9.13 -7.70
N ASP A 198 -15.14 -10.44 -7.48
CA ASP A 198 -15.07 -11.42 -8.56
C ASP A 198 -16.42 -11.52 -9.28
N VAL A 199 -16.46 -11.07 -10.53
CA VAL A 199 -17.69 -10.96 -11.32
C VAL A 199 -18.35 -12.32 -11.58
N HIS A 200 -17.56 -13.40 -11.69
CA HIS A 200 -18.09 -14.75 -11.94
C HIS A 200 -18.46 -15.45 -10.65
N ARG A 201 -17.62 -15.37 -9.62
CA ARG A 201 -17.83 -16.07 -8.35
C ARG A 201 -18.82 -15.36 -7.42
N GLY A 202 -19.00 -14.05 -7.58
CA GLY A 202 -19.83 -13.26 -6.69
C GLY A 202 -19.28 -13.19 -5.26
N GLU A 203 -17.96 -13.12 -5.11
CA GLU A 203 -17.29 -13.01 -3.81
C GLU A 203 -16.22 -11.92 -3.82
N MET A 204 -15.93 -11.36 -2.64
CA MET A 204 -14.80 -10.46 -2.45
C MET A 204 -13.47 -11.23 -2.51
N VAL A 205 -12.48 -10.62 -3.16
CA VAL A 205 -11.12 -11.14 -3.25
C VAL A 205 -10.09 -10.05 -2.96
N ARG A 206 -8.94 -10.48 -2.42
CA ARG A 206 -7.72 -9.69 -2.28
C ARG A 206 -6.67 -10.28 -3.22
N PRO A 207 -6.46 -9.71 -4.41
CA PRO A 207 -5.41 -10.18 -5.31
C PRO A 207 -4.03 -9.85 -4.72
N LEU A 208 -3.24 -10.88 -4.48
CA LEU A 208 -1.89 -10.81 -3.92
C LEU A 208 -0.85 -11.12 -4.99
N LEU A 209 0.28 -10.41 -4.93
CA LEU A 209 1.45 -10.74 -5.74
C LEU A 209 2.09 -12.05 -5.23
N ALA A 210 2.89 -12.70 -6.07
CA ALA A 210 3.65 -13.89 -5.70
C ALA A 210 4.40 -13.70 -4.36
N LYS A 211 4.47 -14.78 -3.57
CA LYS A 211 4.99 -14.81 -2.18
C LYS A 211 4.18 -13.96 -1.17
N HIS A 212 2.87 -13.78 -1.38
CA HIS A 212 1.98 -13.03 -0.47
C HIS A 212 2.36 -11.55 -0.27
N ARG A 213 3.01 -10.95 -1.26
CA ARG A 213 3.47 -9.55 -1.15
C ARG A 213 2.31 -8.59 -1.39
N ASN A 214 2.27 -7.52 -0.59
CA ASN A 214 1.40 -6.38 -0.82
C ASN A 214 1.88 -5.59 -2.04
N TRP A 215 0.97 -4.82 -2.64
CA TRP A 215 1.29 -3.95 -3.77
C TRP A 215 2.20 -2.81 -3.31
N ILE A 216 3.11 -2.37 -4.18
CA ILE A 216 3.87 -1.14 -3.98
C ILE A 216 3.62 -0.32 -5.23
N PHE A 217 3.16 0.90 -5.02
CA PHE A 217 2.88 1.87 -6.07
C PHE A 217 3.95 2.96 -5.99
N ASP A 218 4.59 3.28 -7.10
CA ASP A 218 5.47 4.45 -7.18
C ASP A 218 4.66 5.72 -7.50
N GLU A 219 5.30 6.88 -7.36
CA GLU A 219 4.76 8.21 -7.63
C GLU A 219 4.25 8.41 -9.08
N PHE A 220 4.49 7.46 -9.98
CA PHE A 220 4.02 7.44 -11.36
C PHE A 220 2.95 6.37 -11.63
N GLN A 221 2.61 5.52 -10.66
CA GLN A 221 1.62 4.45 -10.80
C GLN A 221 0.78 4.24 -9.53
N CYS A 222 -0.35 4.94 -9.40
CA CYS A 222 -1.50 4.29 -8.76
C CYS A 222 -2.08 3.33 -9.81
N ALA A 223 -1.51 2.12 -9.94
CA ALA A 223 -1.83 1.26 -11.10
C ALA A 223 -3.32 0.90 -11.19
N PHE A 224 -4.03 1.00 -10.06
CA PHE A 224 -5.42 0.59 -9.93
C PHE A 224 -6.25 1.57 -9.09
N SER A 225 -7.49 1.82 -9.52
CA SER A 225 -8.46 2.69 -8.86
C SER A 225 -9.81 1.97 -8.70
N PRO A 226 -10.60 2.29 -7.66
CA PRO A 226 -11.98 1.82 -7.55
C PRO A 226 -12.79 2.13 -8.82
N GLY A 227 -13.59 1.17 -9.26
CA GLY A 227 -14.36 1.25 -10.51
C GLY A 227 -13.64 0.67 -11.72
N GLN A 228 -12.35 0.38 -11.64
CA GLN A 228 -11.68 -0.34 -12.72
C GLN A 228 -12.04 -1.82 -12.69
N LEU A 229 -12.53 -2.31 -13.83
CA LEU A 229 -12.68 -3.74 -14.10
C LEU A 229 -11.37 -4.26 -14.68
N VAL A 230 -10.78 -5.27 -14.06
CA VAL A 230 -9.45 -5.78 -14.44
C VAL A 230 -9.51 -7.27 -14.70
N ASN A 231 -8.74 -7.73 -15.67
CA ASN A 231 -8.45 -9.15 -15.85
C ASN A 231 -7.33 -9.54 -14.88
N ALA A 232 -7.60 -10.47 -13.98
CA ALA A 232 -6.69 -10.86 -12.91
C ALA A 232 -6.74 -12.38 -12.71
N PRO A 233 -6.01 -13.17 -13.51
CA PRO A 233 -5.98 -14.61 -13.33
C PRO A 233 -5.19 -14.95 -12.05
N PHE A 234 -5.77 -15.82 -11.24
CA PHE A 234 -5.22 -16.24 -9.96
C PHE A 234 -5.24 -17.75 -9.79
N GLU A 235 -4.38 -18.25 -8.91
CA GLU A 235 -4.37 -19.64 -8.50
C GLU A 235 -5.64 -19.98 -7.71
N THR A 236 -6.08 -21.24 -7.81
CA THR A 236 -7.26 -21.73 -7.09
C THR A 236 -7.00 -21.95 -5.60
N SER A 237 -5.73 -22.04 -5.19
CA SER A 237 -5.36 -22.31 -3.81
C SER A 237 -5.63 -21.09 -2.91
N ARG A 238 -6.33 -21.33 -1.79
CA ARG A 238 -6.47 -20.33 -0.71
C ARG A 238 -5.37 -20.58 0.30
N GLN A 239 -4.69 -19.54 0.73
CA GLN A 239 -3.66 -19.58 1.78
C GLN A 239 -3.85 -18.39 2.72
N GLY A 240 -3.35 -18.51 3.94
CA GLY A 240 -3.37 -17.44 4.92
C GLY A 240 -4.07 -17.85 6.21
N VAL A 241 -4.28 -16.84 7.07
CA VAL A 241 -4.93 -17.00 8.38
C VAL A 241 -6.26 -16.26 8.34
N PHE A 242 -7.26 -16.80 9.03
CA PHE A 242 -8.53 -16.09 9.21
C PHE A 242 -8.31 -14.74 9.93
N PRO A 243 -9.05 -13.68 9.57
CA PRO A 243 -10.19 -13.68 8.63
C PRO A 243 -9.82 -13.63 7.14
N HIS A 244 -8.60 -13.22 6.79
CA HIS A 244 -8.22 -12.90 5.40
C HIS A 244 -8.08 -14.08 4.44
N CYS A 245 -7.90 -15.30 4.95
CA CYS A 245 -7.78 -16.48 4.10
C CYS A 245 -9.05 -16.76 3.25
N HIS A 246 -10.19 -16.15 3.59
CA HIS A 246 -11.39 -16.19 2.75
C HIS A 246 -11.17 -15.47 1.41
N GLU A 247 -10.52 -14.30 1.42
CA GLU A 247 -10.43 -13.41 0.26
C GLU A 247 -9.07 -13.45 -0.43
N ASP A 248 -7.99 -13.82 0.26
CA ASP A 248 -6.64 -13.83 -0.32
C ASP A 248 -6.51 -14.79 -1.51
N ARG A 249 -6.06 -14.26 -2.65
CA ARG A 249 -5.83 -15.01 -3.90
C ARG A 249 -4.49 -14.63 -4.50
N LEU A 250 -3.62 -15.60 -4.74
CA LEU A 250 -2.34 -15.37 -5.41
C LEU A 250 -2.56 -15.22 -6.91
N LEU A 251 -2.09 -14.11 -7.47
CA LEU A 251 -2.08 -13.88 -8.91
C LEU A 251 -1.08 -14.83 -9.59
N ASN A 252 -1.46 -15.37 -10.75
CA ASN A 252 -0.58 -16.18 -11.58
C ASN A 252 -0.07 -15.41 -12.83
N ALA A 253 -0.65 -14.24 -13.11
CA ALA A 253 -0.17 -13.30 -14.12
C ALA A 253 -0.47 -11.85 -13.70
N GLU A 254 0.03 -10.90 -14.48
CA GLU A 254 -0.21 -9.47 -14.26
C GLU A 254 -1.70 -9.10 -14.44
N MET A 255 -2.16 -8.18 -13.60
CA MET A 255 -3.49 -7.59 -13.74
C MET A 255 -3.51 -6.57 -14.87
N ARG A 256 -4.57 -6.57 -15.69
CA ARG A 256 -4.75 -5.62 -16.80
C ARG A 256 -6.13 -4.99 -16.75
N VAL A 257 -6.21 -3.67 -16.91
CA VAL A 257 -7.50 -2.97 -16.99
C VAL A 257 -8.25 -3.38 -18.26
N LEU A 258 -9.50 -3.78 -18.08
CA LEU A 258 -10.45 -4.10 -19.15
C LEU A 258 -11.35 -2.90 -19.43
N GLU A 259 -11.95 -2.34 -18.37
CA GLU A 259 -12.89 -1.21 -18.44
C GLU A 259 -12.69 -0.31 -17.21
N THR A 260 -13.20 0.92 -17.27
CA THR A 260 -13.29 1.83 -16.11
C THR A 260 -14.73 2.29 -15.99
N TRP A 261 -15.33 2.00 -14.84
CA TRP A 261 -16.71 2.35 -14.53
C TRP A 261 -16.76 3.67 -13.77
N SER A 262 -17.88 4.38 -13.92
CA SER A 262 -18.14 5.59 -13.16
C SER A 262 -18.35 5.26 -11.67
N GLU A 263 -18.31 6.30 -10.82
CA GLU A 263 -18.55 6.10 -9.39
C GLU A 263 -19.99 5.66 -9.10
N GLU A 264 -20.96 6.10 -9.92
CA GLU A 264 -22.35 5.66 -9.86
C GLU A 264 -22.52 4.21 -10.29
N GLU A 265 -21.83 3.78 -11.35
CA GLU A 265 -21.82 2.38 -11.79
C GLU A 265 -21.20 1.48 -10.70
N LEU A 266 -20.10 1.92 -10.08
CA LEU A 266 -19.50 1.22 -8.94
C LEU A 266 -20.44 1.18 -7.74
N PHE A 267 -21.10 2.29 -7.41
CA PHE A 267 -22.07 2.37 -6.33
C PHE A 267 -23.23 1.39 -6.55
N ALA A 268 -23.81 1.39 -7.75
CA ALA A 268 -24.87 0.48 -8.16
C ALA A 268 -24.43 -0.99 -8.07
N ALA A 269 -23.20 -1.30 -8.52
CA ALA A 269 -22.64 -2.65 -8.45
C ALA A 269 -22.44 -3.15 -7.01
N LEU A 270 -22.13 -2.25 -6.06
CA LEU A 270 -21.87 -2.61 -4.67
C LEU A 270 -23.14 -2.77 -3.84
N LEU A 271 -24.19 -2.00 -4.13
CA LEU A 271 -25.42 -1.92 -3.35
C LEU A 271 -26.01 -3.29 -2.93
N PRO A 272 -26.16 -4.28 -3.83
CA PRO A 272 -26.75 -5.58 -3.50
C PRO A 272 -25.96 -6.39 -2.45
N PHE A 273 -24.69 -6.05 -2.21
CA PHE A 273 -23.77 -6.78 -1.34
C PHE A 273 -23.38 -5.97 -0.10
N THR A 274 -24.23 -5.01 0.28
CA THR A 274 -24.04 -4.17 1.46
C THR A 274 -24.88 -4.64 2.63
N HIS A 275 -24.47 -4.25 3.83
CA HIS A 275 -25.14 -4.55 5.08
C HIS A 275 -25.50 -3.25 5.80
N GLU A 276 -26.51 -3.29 6.66
CA GLU A 276 -26.97 -2.13 7.43
C GLU A 276 -26.26 -2.01 8.79
N SER A 277 -25.48 -3.01 9.18
CA SER A 277 -24.67 -2.98 10.39
C SER A 277 -23.40 -3.81 10.27
N LEU A 278 -22.40 -3.48 11.10
CA LEU A 278 -21.13 -4.22 11.14
C LEU A 278 -21.33 -5.67 11.62
N ASN A 279 -22.26 -5.92 12.54
CA ASN A 279 -22.55 -7.29 12.99
C ASN A 279 -23.15 -8.15 11.87
N ALA A 280 -24.02 -7.57 11.03
CA ALA A 280 -24.55 -8.25 9.86
C ALA A 280 -23.47 -8.49 8.79
N LEU A 281 -22.55 -7.52 8.61
CA LEU A 281 -21.44 -7.60 7.67
C LEU A 281 -20.49 -8.76 8.02
N PHE A 282 -20.06 -8.85 9.29
CA PHE A 282 -19.12 -9.88 9.72
C PHE A 282 -19.79 -11.17 10.23
N GLY A 283 -21.12 -11.18 10.36
CA GLY A 283 -21.90 -12.28 10.92
C GLY A 283 -21.67 -12.53 12.42
N LYS A 284 -20.93 -11.66 13.11
CA LYS A 284 -20.49 -11.81 14.51
C LYS A 284 -20.30 -10.42 15.16
N PRO A 285 -20.50 -10.31 16.49
CA PRO A 285 -20.22 -9.07 17.22
C PRO A 285 -18.72 -8.80 17.32
N LEU A 286 -18.35 -7.52 17.28
CA LEU A 286 -16.96 -7.05 17.41
C LEU A 286 -16.50 -7.04 18.87
N LEU A 287 -15.23 -7.35 19.08
CA LEU A 287 -14.58 -7.15 20.37
C LEU A 287 -14.25 -5.67 20.55
N GLU A 288 -14.67 -5.12 21.69
CA GLU A 288 -14.50 -3.71 22.05
C GLU A 288 -14.98 -2.74 20.94
N ASN A 289 -15.93 -3.15 20.10
CA ASN A 289 -16.40 -2.40 18.93
C ASN A 289 -15.28 -2.02 17.94
N ARG A 290 -14.16 -2.76 17.91
CA ARG A 290 -12.95 -2.35 17.17
C ARG A 290 -12.25 -3.47 16.40
N TYR A 291 -12.34 -4.72 16.82
CA TYR A 291 -11.53 -5.78 16.22
C TYR A 291 -12.16 -7.18 16.31
N PHE A 292 -11.55 -8.11 15.57
CA PHE A 292 -11.63 -9.55 15.78
C PHE A 292 -10.26 -10.11 16.13
N GLU A 293 -10.21 -11.30 16.73
CA GLU A 293 -8.95 -12.01 16.94
C GLU A 293 -8.53 -12.75 15.67
N GLU A 294 -7.23 -12.78 15.38
CA GLU A 294 -6.64 -13.60 14.31
C GLU A 294 -7.03 -15.07 14.53
N GLY A 295 -7.52 -15.72 13.47
CA GLY A 295 -8.14 -17.06 13.57
C GLY A 295 -9.67 -17.04 13.60
N THR A 296 -10.31 -15.88 13.80
CA THR A 296 -11.78 -15.77 13.78
C THR A 296 -12.34 -16.02 12.37
N VAL A 297 -13.16 -17.06 12.22
CA VAL A 297 -13.85 -17.37 10.96
C VAL A 297 -14.95 -16.34 10.69
N CYS A 298 -14.60 -15.30 9.95
CA CYS A 298 -15.49 -14.27 9.41
C CYS A 298 -14.86 -13.63 8.15
N PRO A 299 -15.63 -12.92 7.32
CA PRO A 299 -15.06 -12.14 6.22
C PRO A 299 -14.07 -11.07 6.71
N SER A 300 -13.05 -10.76 5.92
CA SER A 300 -12.13 -9.65 6.19
C SER A 300 -12.48 -8.34 5.47
N LEU A 301 -13.53 -8.36 4.64
CA LEU A 301 -13.98 -7.26 3.79
C LEU A 301 -15.51 -7.24 3.72
N GLY A 302 -16.10 -6.04 3.58
CA GLY A 302 -17.53 -5.91 3.29
C GLY A 302 -17.97 -4.46 3.08
N GLY A 303 -19.23 -4.30 2.67
CA GLY A 303 -19.86 -3.01 2.46
C GLY A 303 -20.85 -2.68 3.58
N LEU A 304 -20.72 -1.51 4.18
CA LEU A 304 -21.71 -0.93 5.09
C LEU A 304 -22.49 0.16 4.34
N ARG A 305 -23.80 -0.02 4.21
CA ARG A 305 -24.72 1.00 3.70
C ARG A 305 -25.16 1.88 4.85
N ILE A 306 -24.99 3.19 4.68
CA ILE A 306 -25.24 4.15 5.75
C ILE A 306 -25.64 5.52 5.18
N ALA A 307 -26.58 6.20 5.83
CA ALA A 307 -26.92 7.58 5.48
C ALA A 307 -25.73 8.50 5.75
N ARG A 308 -25.43 9.43 4.82
CA ARG A 308 -24.27 10.31 4.95
C ARG A 308 -24.23 11.06 6.28
N ARG A 309 -25.38 11.47 6.84
CA ARG A 309 -25.49 12.15 8.15
C ARG A 309 -24.85 11.44 9.33
N ASN A 310 -24.71 10.14 9.23
CA ASN A 310 -24.14 9.31 10.28
C ASN A 310 -22.61 9.15 10.13
N VAL A 311 -21.98 9.89 9.23
CA VAL A 311 -20.56 9.79 8.92
C VAL A 311 -19.88 11.15 9.09
N ARG A 312 -18.79 11.18 9.85
CA ARG A 312 -17.99 12.40 10.08
C ARG A 312 -16.50 12.07 10.18
N PHE A 313 -15.67 12.88 9.52
CA PHE A 313 -14.22 12.81 9.67
C PHE A 313 -13.75 13.63 10.88
N TYR A 314 -12.66 13.19 11.51
CA TYR A 314 -11.95 13.97 12.51
C TYR A 314 -10.46 13.57 12.56
N GLY A 315 -9.61 14.46 13.09
CA GLY A 315 -8.19 14.18 13.29
C GLY A 315 -7.91 13.55 14.64
N ALA A 316 -7.02 12.55 14.67
CA ALA A 316 -6.48 11.97 15.90
C ALA A 316 -4.96 11.85 15.77
N GLY A 317 -4.23 12.81 16.33
CA GLY A 317 -2.80 12.98 16.05
C GLY A 317 -2.57 13.30 14.58
N ASN A 318 -1.63 12.62 13.92
CA ASN A 318 -1.37 12.73 12.49
C ASN A 318 -2.26 11.83 11.61
N ARG A 319 -3.31 11.21 12.17
CA ARG A 319 -4.15 10.24 11.44
C ARG A 319 -5.58 10.71 11.32
N LEU A 320 -6.10 10.59 10.10
CA LEU A 320 -7.51 10.83 9.82
C LEU A 320 -8.33 9.62 10.29
N ARG A 321 -9.41 9.90 11.01
CA ARG A 321 -10.38 8.92 11.47
C ARG A 321 -11.77 9.30 10.97
N LEU A 322 -12.62 8.29 10.92
CA LEU A 322 -14.01 8.43 10.52
C LEU A 322 -14.88 7.84 11.63
N GLU A 323 -15.79 8.66 12.12
CA GLU A 323 -16.81 8.31 13.09
C GLU A 323 -18.08 7.86 12.37
N LEU A 324 -18.63 6.74 12.83
CA LEU A 324 -19.93 6.22 12.43
C LEU A 324 -20.87 6.41 13.61
N ASP A 325 -21.84 7.30 13.47
CA ASP A 325 -22.87 7.54 14.48
C ASP A 325 -24.12 6.69 14.19
N GLY A 326 -24.79 6.22 15.25
CA GLY A 326 -26.11 5.60 15.13
C GLY A 326 -26.17 4.23 14.42
N VAL A 327 -25.04 3.55 14.17
CA VAL A 327 -25.06 2.15 13.69
C VAL A 327 -25.49 1.25 14.84
N ASN A 328 -26.80 0.96 14.94
CA ASN A 328 -27.43 0.24 16.06
C ASN A 328 -27.18 0.89 17.44
N GLY A 329 -27.13 2.22 17.51
CA GLY A 329 -26.90 2.96 18.77
C GLY A 329 -25.47 2.87 19.31
N THR A 330 -24.52 2.36 18.51
CA THR A 330 -23.10 2.33 18.86
C THR A 330 -22.32 3.29 17.97
N VAL A 331 -21.45 4.09 18.59
CA VAL A 331 -20.50 4.95 17.87
C VAL A 331 -19.24 4.15 17.58
N TYR A 332 -18.84 4.11 16.31
CA TYR A 332 -17.58 3.51 15.90
C TYR A 332 -16.60 4.58 15.48
N SER A 333 -15.35 4.45 15.92
CA SER A 333 -14.26 5.30 15.49
C SER A 333 -13.26 4.45 14.72
N LEU A 334 -13.14 4.65 13.42
CA LEU A 334 -12.35 3.81 12.53
C LEU A 334 -11.18 4.59 11.90
N PRO A 335 -9.97 4.02 11.81
CA PRO A 335 -8.89 4.61 11.04
C PRO A 335 -9.25 4.63 9.55
N VAL A 336 -8.90 5.73 8.87
CA VAL A 336 -9.08 5.85 7.43
C VAL A 336 -7.81 5.36 6.74
N THR A 337 -7.92 4.25 6.01
CA THR A 337 -6.84 3.65 5.22
C THR A 337 -7.11 3.69 3.73
N CYS A 338 -8.30 4.15 3.32
CA CYS A 338 -8.66 4.46 1.95
C CYS A 338 -7.60 5.37 1.32
N HIS A 339 -6.90 4.85 0.31
CA HIS A 339 -5.84 5.57 -0.38
C HIS A 339 -6.35 6.89 -0.99
N ARG A 340 -7.51 6.85 -1.65
CA ARG A 340 -8.14 8.02 -2.29
C ARG A 340 -8.43 9.16 -1.30
N VAL A 341 -8.79 8.83 -0.06
CA VAL A 341 -9.04 9.84 0.98
C VAL A 341 -7.73 10.32 1.57
N ARG A 342 -6.80 9.41 1.88
CA ARG A 342 -5.49 9.76 2.48
C ARG A 342 -4.61 10.60 1.54
N SER A 343 -4.64 10.33 0.24
CA SER A 343 -3.87 11.10 -0.75
C SER A 343 -4.39 12.53 -0.92
N ARG A 344 -5.68 12.75 -0.62
CA ARG A 344 -6.33 14.07 -0.73
C ARG A 344 -6.32 14.86 0.58
N PHE A 345 -6.44 14.16 1.72
CA PHE A 345 -6.61 14.76 3.04
C PHE A 345 -5.55 14.19 4.00
N ASP A 346 -4.36 14.75 3.92
CA ASP A 346 -3.19 14.33 4.69
C ASP A 346 -2.93 15.31 5.84
N LEU A 347 -3.08 14.85 7.09
CA LEU A 347 -2.90 15.67 8.29
C LEU A 347 -1.44 16.08 8.53
N GLU A 348 -0.47 15.39 7.96
CA GLU A 348 0.94 15.80 8.07
C GLU A 348 1.23 17.02 7.19
N LYS A 349 0.47 17.18 6.10
CA LYS A 349 0.62 18.28 5.14
C LYS A 349 -0.39 19.41 5.36
N ASP A 350 -1.55 19.09 5.93
CA ASP A 350 -2.67 19.99 6.13
C ASP A 350 -3.32 19.79 7.50
N ALA A 351 -3.07 20.73 8.42
CA ALA A 351 -3.67 20.72 9.76
C ALA A 351 -5.21 20.79 9.75
N HIS A 352 -5.82 21.21 8.63
CA HIS A 352 -7.26 21.29 8.43
C HIS A 352 -7.83 20.14 7.58
N ALA A 353 -7.04 19.09 7.30
CA ALA A 353 -7.45 17.99 6.43
C ALA A 353 -8.77 17.34 6.85
N ALA A 354 -9.05 17.22 8.16
CA ALA A 354 -10.33 16.71 8.65
C ALA A 354 -11.51 17.63 8.30
N THR A 355 -11.33 18.94 8.38
CA THR A 355 -12.34 19.92 7.95
C THR A 355 -12.58 19.81 6.44
N HIS A 356 -11.51 19.75 5.64
CA HIS A 356 -11.61 19.60 4.19
C HIS A 356 -12.26 18.28 3.77
N ALA A 357 -11.97 17.18 4.47
CA ALA A 357 -12.61 15.88 4.24
C ALA A 357 -14.12 15.94 4.53
N ASN A 358 -14.54 16.63 5.60
CA ASN A 358 -15.96 16.84 5.88
C ASN A 358 -16.63 17.77 4.86
N LEU A 359 -15.95 18.82 4.39
CA LEU A 359 -16.50 19.68 3.33
C LEU A 359 -16.71 18.91 2.02
N TRP A 360 -15.77 18.03 1.67
CA TRP A 360 -15.91 17.12 0.53
C TRP A 360 -17.09 16.16 0.72
N LEU A 361 -17.22 15.54 1.89
CA LEU A 361 -18.32 14.62 2.21
C LEU A 361 -19.68 15.34 2.24
N ASN A 362 -19.74 16.57 2.73
CA ASN A 362 -20.97 17.36 2.85
C ASN A 362 -21.51 17.90 1.52
N ARG A 363 -20.79 17.67 0.41
CA ARG A 363 -21.36 17.86 -0.93
C ARG A 363 -22.45 16.82 -1.25
N ILE A 364 -22.46 15.72 -0.51
CA ILE A 364 -23.48 14.68 -0.56
C ILE A 364 -24.62 15.08 0.37
N SER A 365 -25.87 14.95 -0.10
CA SER A 365 -27.05 15.22 0.72
C SER A 365 -27.03 14.42 2.03
N SER A 366 -27.53 15.00 3.13
CA SER A 366 -27.52 14.36 4.46
C SER A 366 -28.25 13.03 4.50
N GLU A 367 -29.32 12.91 3.73
CA GLU A 367 -30.19 11.74 3.68
C GLU A 367 -29.73 10.69 2.66
N MET A 368 -28.77 11.02 1.81
CA MET A 368 -28.30 10.10 0.77
C MET A 368 -27.52 8.95 1.40
N GLU A 369 -27.85 7.74 1.00
CA GLU A 369 -27.09 6.55 1.37
C GLU A 369 -25.76 6.52 0.62
N ILE A 370 -24.70 6.18 1.35
CA ILE A 370 -23.37 5.92 0.83
C ILE A 370 -22.95 4.50 1.20
N VAL A 371 -21.98 3.97 0.46
CA VAL A 371 -21.34 2.68 0.76
C VAL A 371 -19.96 2.94 1.35
N LEU A 372 -19.78 2.53 2.59
CA LEU A 372 -18.45 2.44 3.20
C LEU A 372 -17.90 1.03 2.98
N ARG A 373 -16.71 0.95 2.39
CA ARG A 373 -15.97 -0.31 2.28
C ARG A 373 -15.16 -0.48 3.56
N ILE A 374 -15.54 -1.47 4.35
CA ILE A 374 -14.95 -1.78 5.65
C ILE A 374 -14.05 -2.99 5.49
N GLY A 375 -12.85 -2.93 6.06
CA GLY A 375 -11.96 -4.08 6.09
C GLY A 375 -11.31 -4.30 7.45
N LEU A 376 -10.79 -5.50 7.63
CA LEU A 376 -9.99 -5.89 8.78
C LEU A 376 -8.50 -5.79 8.43
N SER A 377 -7.71 -5.23 9.35
CA SER A 377 -6.25 -5.25 9.28
C SER A 377 -5.75 -6.68 9.44
N ARG A 378 -4.54 -6.96 8.93
CA ARG A 378 -3.81 -8.19 9.31
C ARG A 378 -3.62 -8.24 10.83
N GLY A 379 -3.40 -9.43 11.38
CA GLY A 379 -3.21 -9.63 12.81
C GLY A 379 -2.07 -8.77 13.35
N TYR A 380 -2.40 -7.85 14.25
CA TYR A 380 -1.46 -6.98 14.94
C TYR A 380 -1.19 -7.50 16.34
N ALA A 381 0.08 -7.71 16.66
CA ALA A 381 0.52 -8.22 17.95
C ALA A 381 0.62 -7.13 19.04
N GLY A 382 0.34 -5.86 18.73
CA GLY A 382 0.61 -4.76 19.66
C GLY A 382 2.00 -4.17 19.45
N GLY A 383 2.27 -3.01 20.07
CA GLY A 383 3.55 -2.30 19.91
C GLY A 383 4.71 -3.01 20.60
N SER A 384 4.39 -3.79 21.63
CA SER A 384 5.30 -4.60 22.44
C SER A 384 5.00 -6.10 22.36
N GLY A 385 4.12 -6.53 21.44
CA GLY A 385 3.72 -7.94 21.33
C GLY A 385 2.67 -8.38 22.35
N GLU A 386 1.95 -7.43 22.96
CA GLU A 386 1.00 -7.65 24.04
C GLU A 386 -0.33 -8.32 23.63
N PHE A 387 -0.63 -8.44 22.33
CA PHE A 387 -1.85 -9.06 21.84
C PHE A 387 -1.62 -10.52 21.42
N SER A 388 -2.11 -11.45 22.23
CA SER A 388 -2.17 -12.88 21.93
C SER A 388 -3.56 -13.43 22.30
N PRO A 389 -4.38 -13.87 21.33
CA PRO A 389 -4.11 -13.86 19.88
C PRO A 389 -3.98 -12.44 19.32
N LYS A 390 -3.36 -12.31 18.13
CA LYS A 390 -3.21 -11.02 17.45
C LYS A 390 -4.58 -10.44 17.11
N ARG A 391 -4.67 -9.12 16.98
CA ARG A 391 -5.93 -8.41 16.73
C ARG A 391 -6.02 -7.88 15.29
N CYS A 392 -7.14 -8.14 14.63
CA CYS A 392 -7.50 -7.64 13.32
C CYS A 392 -8.48 -6.47 13.48
N PHE A 393 -8.01 -5.23 13.33
CA PHE A 393 -8.79 -4.02 13.58
C PHE A 393 -9.63 -3.62 12.37
N LEU A 394 -10.80 -3.05 12.64
CA LEU A 394 -11.63 -2.40 11.62
C LEU A 394 -10.94 -1.17 11.02
N GLN A 395 -11.16 -0.96 9.73
CA GLN A 395 -10.61 0.16 8.96
C GLN A 395 -11.60 0.61 7.87
N ILE A 396 -11.60 1.90 7.55
CA ILE A 396 -12.27 2.43 6.36
C ILE A 396 -11.34 2.29 5.16
N ASN A 397 -11.62 1.32 4.30
CA ASN A 397 -10.83 1.04 3.11
C ASN A 397 -11.33 1.81 1.88
N GLY A 398 -12.60 2.21 1.87
CA GLY A 398 -13.20 2.92 0.75
C GLY A 398 -14.51 3.62 1.13
N ILE A 399 -14.88 4.61 0.33
CA ILE A 399 -16.11 5.39 0.45
C ILE A 399 -16.63 5.57 -0.96
N VAL A 400 -17.82 5.09 -1.27
CA VAL A 400 -18.43 5.14 -2.60
C VAL A 400 -19.84 5.70 -2.46
N PHE A 401 -20.25 6.61 -3.34
CA PHE A 401 -21.53 7.30 -3.27
C PHE A 401 -22.01 7.65 -4.68
N PRO A 402 -23.32 7.78 -4.90
CA PRO A 402 -23.83 8.19 -6.20
C PRO A 402 -23.53 9.69 -6.39
N LEU A 403 -22.94 10.07 -7.53
CA LEU A 403 -22.74 11.48 -7.86
C LEU A 403 -24.09 12.10 -8.26
N THR A 404 -24.58 13.05 -7.47
CA THR A 404 -25.68 13.93 -7.89
C THR A 404 -25.20 14.90 -8.98
N GLU A 405 -26.09 15.41 -9.83
CA GLU A 405 -25.74 16.40 -10.89
C GLU A 405 -24.93 17.60 -10.37
N ALA A 406 -25.12 18.00 -9.11
CA ALA A 406 -24.35 19.08 -8.47
C ALA A 406 -22.84 18.81 -8.35
N LEU A 407 -22.41 17.54 -8.37
CA LEU A 407 -21.01 17.11 -8.28
C LEU A 407 -20.36 16.87 -9.66
N LYS A 408 -21.14 16.82 -10.74
CA LYS A 408 -20.65 16.52 -12.11
C LYS A 408 -20.11 17.74 -12.86
N ASN A 409 -20.48 18.94 -12.43
CA ASN A 409 -20.21 20.21 -13.12
C ASN A 409 -19.04 21.02 -12.53
N GLN A 410 -18.18 20.42 -11.70
CA GLN A 410 -17.00 21.04 -11.06
C GLN A 410 -15.87 20.03 -10.91
#